data_AF-A0A958Y542-F1
#
_entry.id   AF-A0A958Y542-F1
#
_cell.length_a   1.000
_cell.length_b   1.000
_cell.length_c   1.000
_cell.angle_alpha   90.00
_cell.angle_beta   90.00
_cell.angle_gamma   90.00
#
_symmetry.space_group_name_H-M   'P 1'
#
loop_
_entity.id
_entity.type
_entity.pdbx_description
1 polymer ?
#
loop_
_entity_poly.entity_id
_entity_poly.type
_entity_poly.pdbx_seq_one_letter_code
_entity_poly.pdbx_strand_id
1 'polypeptide(L)'
;GVQPGAFDRIVTLNAGQLGTGGYLAPRQDQTNPLLDVQVSKEFEAGFDVSFTPGNRNSGIFSFLGLSLTYWDRTSEDVIREIGVAPTTGATTILDNAITLESNGWQISLDKSIFESSNFSWKWTTNFGRQQTTLVSISNNVDIPASACATPVLLLTLPRSLA
;
A
#
# COMPACT_ATOMS: atom_id res chain seq x y z
N GLY A 1 -0.74 -11.44 -7.96
CA GLY A 1 -2.10 -11.60 -7.41
C GLY A 1 -2.04 -12.43 -6.15
N VAL A 2 -3.02 -12.28 -5.27
CA VAL A 2 -3.15 -13.10 -4.05
C VAL A 2 -4.14 -14.22 -4.34
N GLN A 3 -3.76 -15.45 -4.03
CA GLN A 3 -4.64 -16.61 -4.23
C GLN A 3 -5.54 -16.81 -3.00
N PRO A 4 -6.78 -17.29 -3.19
CA PRO A 4 -7.60 -17.77 -2.10
C PRO A 4 -6.91 -18.91 -1.33
N GLY A 5 -7.21 -19.01 -0.04
CA GLY A 5 -6.76 -20.11 0.80
C GLY A 5 -7.32 -21.46 0.34
N ALA A 6 -6.64 -22.54 0.76
CA ALA A 6 -6.97 -23.90 0.33
C ALA A 6 -8.40 -24.35 0.68
N PHE A 7 -9.00 -23.75 1.72
CA PHE A 7 -10.33 -24.10 2.22
C PHE A 7 -11.39 -23.01 1.96
N ASP A 8 -11.02 -21.90 1.34
CA ASP A 8 -11.91 -20.73 1.22
C ASP A 8 -13.07 -20.97 0.24
N ARG A 9 -12.92 -21.95 -0.66
CA ARG A 9 -13.91 -22.35 -1.66
C ARG A 9 -14.77 -23.54 -1.22
N ILE A 10 -14.52 -24.14 -0.06
CA ILE A 10 -15.21 -25.37 0.38
C ILE A 10 -15.71 -25.25 1.82
N VAL A 11 -16.88 -25.81 2.09
CA VAL A 11 -17.45 -25.78 3.45
C VAL A 11 -16.58 -26.61 4.39
N THR A 12 -16.14 -26.01 5.49
CA THR A 12 -15.37 -26.68 6.55
C THR A 12 -16.05 -26.55 7.91
N LEU A 13 -15.65 -27.39 8.86
CA LEU A 13 -16.15 -27.38 10.24
C LEU A 13 -15.05 -26.94 11.18
N ASN A 14 -15.41 -26.12 12.18
CA ASN A 14 -14.50 -25.80 13.27
C ASN A 14 -14.46 -26.96 14.25
N ALA A 15 -13.26 -27.48 14.50
CA ALA A 15 -13.02 -28.46 15.54
C ALA A 15 -12.68 -27.76 16.85
N GLY A 16 -13.21 -28.27 17.95
CA GLY A 16 -12.90 -27.79 19.28
C GLY A 16 -13.00 -28.89 20.33
N GLN A 17 -12.77 -28.51 21.58
CA GLN A 17 -12.93 -29.39 22.74
C GLN A 17 -14.07 -28.86 23.61
N LEU A 18 -14.93 -29.77 24.05
CA LEU A 18 -15.97 -29.52 25.03
C LEU A 18 -15.76 -30.52 26.18
N GLY A 19 -15.17 -30.04 27.28
CA GLY A 19 -14.67 -30.93 28.34
C GLY A 19 -13.53 -31.81 27.83
N THR A 20 -13.69 -33.13 27.95
CA THR A 20 -12.74 -34.13 27.42
C THR A 20 -13.14 -34.69 26.05
N GLY A 21 -14.25 -34.24 25.46
CA GLY A 21 -14.72 -34.66 24.15
C GLY A 21 -14.40 -33.65 23.05
N GLY A 22 -14.08 -34.14 21.85
CA GLY A 22 -13.99 -33.30 20.65
C GLY A 22 -15.36 -33.00 20.07
N TYR A 23 -15.54 -31.80 19.52
CA TYR A 23 -16.72 -31.44 18.73
C TYR A 23 -16.33 -30.87 17.37
N LEU A 24 -17.25 -30.98 16.42
CA LEU A 24 -17.21 -30.25 15.15
C LEU A 24 -18.46 -29.37 15.08
N ALA A 25 -18.29 -28.10 14.74
CA ALA A 25 -19.38 -27.16 14.57
C ALA A 25 -19.29 -26.47 13.20
N PRO A 26 -20.43 -26.13 12.57
CA PRO A 26 -20.42 -25.32 11.37
C PRO A 26 -19.77 -23.97 11.67
N ARG A 27 -19.03 -23.47 10.67
CA ARG A 27 -18.44 -22.15 10.68
C ARG A 27 -19.54 -21.08 10.66
N GLN A 28 -19.27 -19.95 11.31
CA GLN A 28 -20.18 -18.79 11.33
C GLN A 28 -20.00 -17.91 10.08
N ASP A 29 -18.91 -18.14 9.33
CA ASP A 29 -18.59 -17.58 8.04
C ASP A 29 -18.97 -18.55 6.89
N GLN A 30 -19.52 -17.98 5.82
CA GLN A 30 -19.82 -18.67 4.58
C GLN A 30 -18.59 -18.69 3.66
N THR A 31 -18.43 -19.81 2.95
CA THR A 31 -17.43 -19.96 1.89
C THR A 31 -18.02 -19.61 0.53
N ASN A 32 -17.21 -19.01 -0.33
CA ASN A 32 -17.61 -18.67 -1.70
C ASN A 32 -16.83 -19.56 -2.70
N PRO A 33 -17.50 -20.55 -3.34
CA PRO A 33 -16.85 -21.43 -4.31
C PRO A 33 -16.38 -20.70 -5.58
N LEU A 34 -16.89 -19.49 -5.83
CA LEU A 34 -16.53 -18.63 -6.94
C LEU A 34 -15.39 -17.64 -6.63
N LEU A 35 -14.78 -17.72 -5.44
CA LEU A 35 -13.63 -16.87 -5.08
C LEU A 35 -12.55 -16.95 -6.15
N ASP A 36 -12.20 -15.85 -6.77
CA ASP A 36 -11.10 -15.74 -7.71
C ASP A 36 -9.87 -15.10 -7.08
N VAL A 37 -8.76 -15.08 -7.82
CA VAL A 37 -7.52 -14.44 -7.42
C VAL A 37 -7.68 -12.93 -7.36
N GLN A 38 -7.15 -12.31 -6.31
CA GLN A 38 -7.02 -10.86 -6.27
C GLN A 38 -5.94 -10.43 -7.27
N VAL A 39 -6.24 -9.46 -8.13
CA VAL A 39 -5.31 -8.96 -9.15
C VAL A 39 -5.02 -7.48 -8.89
N SER A 40 -3.73 -7.13 -8.86
CA SER A 40 -3.28 -5.74 -8.81
C SER A 40 -2.55 -5.41 -10.11
N LYS A 41 -2.91 -4.29 -10.73
CA LYS A 41 -2.30 -3.73 -11.93
C LYS A 41 -1.79 -2.35 -11.58
N GLU A 42 -0.57 -2.04 -12.00
CA GLU A 42 0.06 -0.75 -11.71
C GLU A 42 0.77 -0.24 -12.96
N PHE A 43 0.60 1.05 -13.23
CA PHE A 43 1.39 1.81 -14.17
C PHE A 43 2.24 2.81 -13.38
N GLU A 44 3.54 2.86 -13.68
CA GLU A 44 4.46 3.81 -13.08
C GLU A 44 5.31 4.46 -14.17
N ALA A 45 5.49 5.77 -14.05
CA ALA A 45 6.40 6.56 -14.87
C ALA A 45 7.27 7.46 -14.00
N GLY A 46 8.58 7.44 -14.26
CA GLY A 46 9.58 8.20 -13.52
C GLY A 46 10.44 9.07 -14.42
N PHE A 47 10.94 10.16 -13.85
CA PHE A 47 11.94 11.04 -14.47
C PHE A 47 13.01 11.41 -13.44
N ASP A 48 14.26 11.18 -13.81
CA ASP A 48 15.43 11.47 -12.97
C ASP A 48 16.42 12.34 -13.73
N VAL A 49 16.86 13.41 -13.08
CA VAL A 49 17.94 14.27 -13.58
C VAL A 49 18.89 14.62 -12.46
N SER A 50 20.19 14.61 -12.76
CA SER A 50 21.20 15.09 -11.85
C SER A 50 22.21 15.96 -12.57
N PHE A 51 22.75 16.93 -11.84
CA PHE A 51 23.71 17.90 -12.32
C PHE A 51 24.84 18.03 -11.30
N THR A 52 26.07 17.86 -11.81
CA THR A 52 27.31 18.00 -11.04
C THR A 52 28.21 18.98 -11.80
N PRO A 53 28.25 20.26 -11.42
CA PRO A 53 29.11 21.22 -12.08
C PRO A 53 30.59 20.82 -11.92
N GLY A 54 31.34 20.82 -13.03
CA GLY A 54 32.69 20.25 -13.14
C GLY A 54 33.79 20.92 -12.34
N ASN A 55 33.48 21.89 -11.46
CA ASN A 55 34.49 22.59 -10.67
C ASN A 55 34.52 22.06 -9.22
N ARG A 56 35.15 20.89 -9.04
CA ARG A 56 35.32 20.21 -7.73
C ARG A 56 36.05 21.04 -6.68
N ASN A 57 36.78 22.08 -7.07
CA ASN A 57 37.59 22.89 -6.15
C ASN A 57 36.79 23.93 -5.36
N SER A 58 35.55 24.26 -5.75
CA SER A 58 34.80 25.32 -5.06
C SER A 58 34.01 24.84 -3.85
N GLY A 59 33.82 23.53 -3.66
CA GLY A 59 33.10 22.94 -2.50
C GLY A 59 31.63 23.34 -2.34
N ILE A 60 31.15 24.35 -3.06
CA ILE A 60 29.83 24.96 -2.94
C ILE A 60 28.97 24.54 -4.14
N PHE A 61 27.71 24.13 -3.90
CA PHE A 61 26.76 23.67 -4.93
C PHE A 61 27.29 22.54 -5.83
N SER A 62 27.94 21.54 -5.23
CA SER A 62 28.58 20.43 -5.95
C SER A 62 27.60 19.47 -6.64
N PHE A 63 26.34 19.43 -6.19
CA PHE A 63 25.34 18.48 -6.69
C PHE A 63 23.92 19.03 -6.61
N LEU A 64 23.14 18.74 -7.63
CA LEU A 64 21.69 18.90 -7.67
C LEU A 64 21.08 17.65 -8.31
N GLY A 65 20.17 16.97 -7.60
CA GLY A 65 19.39 15.85 -8.09
C GLY A 65 17.90 16.16 -7.98
N LEU A 66 17.14 15.78 -9.00
CA LEU A 66 15.70 15.87 -9.01
C LEU A 66 15.14 14.54 -9.54
N SER A 67 14.23 13.96 -8.78
CA SER A 67 13.48 12.76 -9.15
C SER A 67 11.99 13.04 -9.05
N LEU A 68 11.23 12.61 -10.05
CA LEU A 68 9.77 12.68 -10.09
C LEU A 68 9.23 11.31 -10.48
N THR A 69 8.30 10.79 -9.70
CA THR A 69 7.58 9.53 -9.99
C THR A 69 6.09 9.78 -9.93
N TYR A 70 5.36 9.25 -10.90
CA TYR A 70 3.90 9.16 -10.90
C TYR A 70 3.48 7.71 -11.07
N TRP A 71 2.48 7.29 -10.30
CA TRP A 71 1.96 5.93 -10.35
C TRP A 71 0.44 5.92 -10.22
N ASP A 72 -0.16 4.94 -10.88
CA ASP A 72 -1.58 4.64 -10.82
C ASP A 72 -1.74 3.12 -10.70
N ARG A 73 -2.46 2.68 -9.66
CA ARG A 73 -2.66 1.28 -9.32
C ARG A 73 -4.13 0.99 -9.11
N THR A 74 -4.62 -0.06 -9.76
CA THR A 74 -5.92 -0.67 -9.47
C THR A 74 -5.71 -2.05 -8.84
N SER A 75 -6.39 -2.31 -7.73
CA SER A 75 -6.49 -3.63 -7.11
C SER A 75 -7.94 -4.12 -7.21
N GLU A 76 -8.13 -5.09 -8.10
CA GLU A 76 -9.39 -5.76 -8.38
C GLU A 76 -9.51 -7.00 -7.50
N ASP A 77 -10.75 -7.38 -7.19
CA ASP A 77 -11.09 -8.65 -6.54
C ASP A 77 -10.41 -8.86 -5.18
N VAL A 78 -10.28 -7.79 -4.39
CA VAL A 78 -9.66 -7.86 -3.05
C VAL A 78 -10.50 -8.76 -2.16
N ILE A 79 -9.91 -9.89 -1.75
CA ILE A 79 -10.57 -10.92 -0.94
C ILE A 79 -10.77 -10.40 0.48
N ARG A 80 -12.03 -10.22 0.91
CA ARG A 80 -12.37 -9.78 2.27
C ARG A 80 -13.66 -10.41 2.77
N GLU A 81 -13.72 -10.58 4.08
CA GLU A 81 -14.96 -10.94 4.77
C GLU A 81 -15.89 -9.74 4.76
N ILE A 82 -17.09 -9.93 4.21
CA ILE A 82 -18.17 -8.95 4.21
C ILE A 82 -19.38 -9.49 4.98
N GLY A 83 -20.09 -8.60 5.65
CA GLY A 83 -21.30 -8.95 6.39
C GLY A 83 -22.40 -9.42 5.45
N VAL A 84 -23.11 -10.48 5.83
CA VAL A 84 -24.30 -11.00 5.15
C VAL A 84 -25.50 -10.99 6.08
N ALA A 85 -26.70 -11.08 5.51
CA ALA A 85 -27.92 -11.12 6.31
C ALA A 85 -27.94 -12.38 7.20
N PRO A 86 -28.21 -12.28 8.52
CA PRO A 86 -28.22 -13.44 9.42
C PRO A 86 -29.19 -14.57 9.01
N THR A 87 -30.20 -14.25 8.19
CA THR A 87 -31.15 -15.23 7.63
C THR A 87 -30.48 -16.25 6.70
N THR A 88 -29.27 -16.00 6.20
CA THR A 88 -28.49 -16.96 5.41
C THR A 88 -27.85 -18.04 6.27
N GLY A 89 -27.93 -17.93 7.60
CA GLY A 89 -27.30 -18.85 8.55
C GLY A 89 -25.82 -18.56 8.83
N ALA A 90 -25.31 -17.43 8.34
CA ALA A 90 -23.95 -16.95 8.57
C ALA A 90 -23.94 -15.45 8.88
N THR A 91 -22.86 -14.96 9.46
CA THR A 91 -22.65 -13.54 9.77
C THR A 91 -21.79 -12.84 8.73
N THR A 92 -20.89 -13.58 8.10
CA THR A 92 -19.97 -13.08 7.06
C THR A 92 -19.84 -14.07 5.91
N ILE A 93 -19.38 -13.59 4.76
CA ILE A 93 -18.89 -14.40 3.64
C ILE A 93 -17.53 -13.86 3.22
N LEU A 94 -16.57 -14.75 2.93
CA LEU A 94 -15.30 -14.38 2.31
C LEU A 94 -15.50 -14.25 0.79
N ASP A 95 -15.31 -13.05 0.24
CA ASP A 95 -15.64 -12.76 -1.15
C ASP A 95 -14.59 -11.83 -1.81
N ASN A 96 -14.57 -11.79 -3.15
CA ASN A 96 -13.86 -10.78 -3.95
C ASN A 96 -14.59 -9.44 -3.84
N ALA A 97 -14.49 -8.87 -2.66
CA ALA A 97 -15.48 -7.94 -2.18
C ALA A 97 -15.19 -6.50 -2.57
N ILE A 98 -13.94 -6.14 -2.87
CA ILE A 98 -13.53 -4.74 -2.94
C ILE A 98 -12.68 -4.48 -4.19
N THR A 99 -12.94 -3.36 -4.87
CA THR A 99 -12.01 -2.76 -5.83
C THR A 99 -11.44 -1.46 -5.26
N LEU A 100 -10.10 -1.34 -5.26
CA LEU A 100 -9.37 -0.15 -4.81
C LEU A 100 -8.61 0.47 -5.97
N GLU A 101 -8.71 1.78 -6.09
CA GLU A 101 -7.86 2.57 -6.98
C GLU A 101 -6.97 3.46 -6.12
N SER A 102 -5.66 3.37 -6.32
CA SER A 102 -4.67 4.17 -5.63
C SER A 102 -3.82 4.88 -6.66
N ASN A 103 -3.59 6.17 -6.50
CA ASN A 103 -2.67 6.92 -7.35
C ASN A 103 -1.89 7.95 -6.56
N GLY A 104 -0.78 8.39 -7.12
CA GLY A 104 0.06 9.35 -6.45
C GLY A 104 1.25 9.82 -7.27
N TRP A 105 1.90 10.83 -6.72
CA TRP A 105 3.17 11.33 -7.23
C TRP A 105 4.14 11.58 -6.08
N GLN A 106 5.42 11.48 -6.40
CA GLN A 106 6.53 11.72 -5.49
C GLN A 106 7.59 12.55 -6.20
N ILE A 107 8.13 13.54 -5.51
CA ILE A 107 9.22 14.40 -5.95
C ILE A 107 10.31 14.35 -4.88
N SER A 108 11.54 14.04 -5.27
CA SER A 108 12.73 14.22 -4.42
C SER A 108 13.61 15.30 -5.01
N LEU A 109 14.05 16.22 -4.16
CA LEU A 109 15.08 17.21 -4.47
C LEU A 109 16.28 16.99 -3.55
N ASP A 110 17.42 16.73 -4.16
CA ASP A 110 18.70 16.52 -3.48
C ASP A 110 19.67 17.62 -3.84
N LYS A 111 20.32 18.23 -2.85
CA LYS A 111 21.24 19.34 -3.05
C LYS A 111 22.42 19.26 -2.10
N SER A 112 23.64 19.24 -2.64
CA SER A 112 24.86 19.46 -1.85
C SER A 112 25.18 20.95 -1.86
N ILE A 113 24.93 21.63 -0.74
CA ILE A 113 25.17 23.07 -0.62
C ILE A 113 26.65 23.34 -0.37
N PHE A 114 27.29 22.55 0.50
CA PHE A 114 28.72 22.65 0.80
C PHE A 114 29.34 21.28 1.10
N GLU A 115 30.55 21.04 0.63
CA GLU A 115 31.27 19.78 0.81
C GLU A 115 32.78 20.04 0.97
N SER A 116 33.33 19.67 2.13
CA SER A 116 34.76 19.68 2.46
C SER A 116 35.18 18.33 3.07
N SER A 117 36.47 18.15 3.34
CA SER A 117 37.01 16.92 3.94
C SER A 117 36.49 16.64 5.36
N ASN A 118 36.03 17.67 6.08
CA ASN A 118 35.60 17.61 7.47
C ASN A 118 34.14 18.02 7.70
N PHE A 119 33.46 18.55 6.69
CA PHE A 119 32.09 19.04 6.83
C PHE A 119 31.29 18.89 5.53
N SER A 120 30.07 18.38 5.65
CA SER A 120 29.16 18.24 4.51
C SER A 120 27.77 18.76 4.87
N TRP A 121 27.30 19.68 4.03
CA TRP A 121 25.96 20.22 4.11
C TRP A 121 25.15 19.79 2.89
N LYS A 122 24.36 18.74 3.09
CA LYS A 122 23.41 18.22 2.12
C LYS A 122 21.99 18.53 2.59
N TRP A 123 21.13 18.77 1.62
CA TRP A 123 19.70 18.98 1.79
C TRP A 123 18.99 17.99 0.90
N THR A 124 18.07 17.24 1.49
CA THR A 124 17.15 16.38 0.76
C THR A 124 15.75 16.75 1.20
N THR A 125 14.89 17.04 0.23
CA THR A 125 13.48 17.35 0.46
C THR A 125 12.63 16.44 -0.40
N ASN A 126 11.78 15.65 0.25
CA ASN A 126 10.80 14.80 -0.42
C ASN A 126 9.41 15.40 -0.28
N PHE A 127 8.67 15.41 -1.38
CA PHE A 127 7.26 15.78 -1.41
C PHE A 127 6.49 14.68 -2.12
N GLY A 128 5.27 14.41 -1.66
CA GLY A 128 4.41 13.51 -2.39
C GLY A 128 2.98 13.65 -1.95
N ARG A 129 2.09 13.19 -2.81
CA ARG A 129 0.68 13.00 -2.49
C ARG A 129 0.26 11.66 -3.03
N GLN A 130 -0.48 10.93 -2.21
CA GLN A 130 -1.16 9.72 -2.59
C GLN A 130 -2.63 9.83 -2.22
N GLN A 131 -3.48 9.18 -3.00
CA GLN A 131 -4.89 9.03 -2.71
C GLN A 131 -5.27 7.57 -2.97
N THR A 132 -6.16 7.04 -2.14
CA THR A 132 -6.78 5.73 -2.38
C THR A 132 -8.28 5.89 -2.28
N THR A 133 -8.98 5.36 -3.28
CA THR A 133 -10.42 5.43 -3.43
C THR A 133 -10.98 4.01 -3.43
N LEU A 134 -12.07 3.82 -2.68
CA LEU A 134 -12.90 2.62 -2.76
C LEU A 134 -13.81 2.76 -3.99
N VAL A 135 -13.58 1.95 -5.02
CA VAL A 135 -14.33 2.04 -6.30
C VAL A 135 -15.62 1.24 -6.22
N SER A 136 -15.58 0.05 -5.61
CA SER A 136 -16.76 -0.81 -5.49
C SER A 136 -16.67 -1.75 -4.29
N ILE A 137 -17.85 -2.15 -3.80
CA ILE A 137 -18.03 -3.25 -2.85
C ILE A 137 -19.14 -4.20 -3.30
N SER A 138 -18.91 -5.52 -3.25
CA SER A 138 -19.81 -6.54 -3.80
C SER A 138 -21.20 -6.60 -3.14
N ASN A 139 -21.33 -6.18 -1.88
CA ASN A 139 -22.60 -6.21 -1.13
C ASN A 139 -23.39 -4.88 -1.12
N ASN A 140 -22.98 -3.83 -1.85
CA ASN A 140 -23.58 -2.48 -1.75
C ASN A 140 -23.69 -1.95 -0.30
N VAL A 141 -22.93 -2.51 0.64
CA VAL A 141 -22.88 -2.05 2.03
C VAL A 141 -21.85 -0.95 2.13
N ASP A 142 -22.29 0.25 2.50
CA ASP A 142 -21.39 1.39 2.72
C ASP A 142 -20.37 1.05 3.81
N ILE A 143 -19.10 0.97 3.42
CA ILE A 143 -17.97 1.01 4.37
C ILE A 143 -17.55 2.47 4.48
N PRO A 144 -17.39 3.04 5.69
CA PRO A 144 -16.78 4.36 5.82
C PRO A 144 -15.34 4.31 5.28
N ALA A 145 -15.17 4.72 4.02
CA ALA A 145 -13.87 4.81 3.38
C ALA A 145 -13.16 6.08 3.84
N SER A 146 -12.30 5.95 4.86
CA SER A 146 -11.41 7.02 5.29
C SER A 146 -10.23 7.12 4.31
N ALA A 147 -10.41 7.83 3.20
CA ALA A 147 -9.29 8.18 2.32
C ALA A 147 -8.53 9.37 2.92
N CYS A 148 -7.44 9.10 3.65
CA CYS A 148 -6.53 10.14 4.12
C CYS A 148 -5.40 10.33 3.09
N ALA A 149 -5.43 11.43 2.36
CA ALA A 149 -4.25 11.86 1.59
C ALA A 149 -3.19 12.35 2.59
N THR A 150 -2.13 11.56 2.80
CA THR A 150 -1.02 11.96 3.68
C THR A 150 0.05 12.67 2.86
N PRO A 151 0.22 14.00 2.98
CA PRO A 151 1.43 14.65 2.50
C PRO A 151 2.58 14.19 3.39
N VAL A 152 3.59 13.56 2.79
CA VAL A 152 4.84 13.20 3.48
C VAL A 152 5.88 14.23 3.09
N LEU A 153 6.42 14.94 4.09
CA LEU A 153 7.59 15.81 3.97
C LEU A 153 8.67 15.27 4.89
N LEU A 154 9.79 14.87 4.31
CA LEU A 154 10.99 14.48 5.05
C LEU A 154 12.14 15.42 4.70
N LEU A 155 12.72 16.04 5.72
CA LEU A 155 13.89 16.90 5.62
C LEU A 155 15.07 16.26 6.34
N THR A 156 16.18 16.04 5.63
CA THR A 156 17.42 15.56 6.22
C THR A 156 18.42 16.71 6.39
N LEU A 157 19.02 16.83 7.58
CA LEU A 157 19.87 17.95 8.00
C LEU A 157 21.38 17.65 7.83
N PRO A 158 22.26 18.68 7.84
CA PRO A 158 23.72 18.52 7.75
C PRO A 158 24.29 17.55 8.78
N ARG A 159 25.38 16.85 8.39
CA ARG A 159 26.09 15.92 9.26
C ARG A 159 27.56 16.31 9.35
N SER A 160 28.06 16.45 10.57
CA SER A 160 29.50 16.55 10.85
C SER A 160 30.10 15.14 10.84
N LEU A 161 31.20 14.94 10.11
CA LEU A 161 31.99 13.72 10.17
C LEU A 161 33.20 14.02 11.07
N ALA A 162 33.19 13.44 12.27
CA ALA A 162 34.34 13.43 13.18
C ALA A 162 35.24 12.22 12.88
#